data_AF-A0A2V2NGM3-F1
#
_entry.id   AF-A0A2V2NGM3-F1
#
_cell.length_a   1.000
_cell.length_b   1.000
_cell.length_c   1.000
_cell.angle_alpha   90.00
_cell.angle_beta   90.00
_cell.angle_gamma   90.00
#
_symmetry.space_group_name_H-M   'P 1'
#
loop_
_entity.id
_entity.type
_entity.pdbx_description
1 polymer ?
#
loop_
_entity_poly.entity_id
_entity_poly.type
_entity_poly.pdbx_seq_one_letter_code
_entity_poly.pdbx_strand_id
1 'polypeptide(L)' 'MNSFSVRIEKAGNNYSGFVPDLPGCIATGKTRKETEKRMIEAISFHIQGLMEDEPGLRKVESSSPIIEFQYSDSSE' A
#
# COMPACT_ATOMS: atom_id res chain seq x y z
N MET A 1 7.80 -14.07 3.30
CA MET A 1 6.68 -13.37 3.95
C MET A 1 6.90 -11.89 3.64
N ASN A 2 6.21 -11.35 2.63
CA ASN A 2 6.38 -9.95 2.24
C ASN A 2 5.27 -9.15 2.92
N SER A 3 5.63 -8.41 3.97
CA SER A 3 4.77 -7.39 4.55
C SER A 3 5.10 -6.04 3.92
N PHE A 4 4.07 -5.23 3.67
CA PHE A 4 4.22 -3.84 3.24
C PHE A 4 3.78 -2.94 4.38
N SER A 5 4.68 -2.10 4.86
CA SER A 5 4.32 -1.05 5.81
C SER A 5 3.79 0.15 5.04
N VAL A 6 2.54 0.54 5.28
CA VAL A 6 1.93 1.72 4.68
C VAL A 6 1.87 2.82 5.72
N ARG A 7 2.50 3.96 5.44
CA ARG A 7 2.43 5.13 6.31
C ARG A 7 1.34 6.07 5.80
N ILE A 8 0.37 6.36 6.65
CA ILE A 8 -0.70 7.33 6.39
C ILE A 8 -0.50 8.55 7.26
N GLU A 9 -0.36 9.70 6.62
CA GLU A 9 -0.17 10.98 7.26
C GLU A 9 -1.22 12.01 6.83
N LYS A 10 -1.48 12.97 7.70
CA LYS A 10 -2.42 14.06 7.43
C LYS A 10 -1.74 15.13 6.57
N ALA A 11 -2.26 15.34 5.37
CA ALA A 11 -1.77 16.33 4.42
C ALA A 11 -2.81 17.47 4.26
N GLY A 12 -2.83 18.36 5.27
CA GLY A 12 -3.78 19.47 5.33
C GLY A 12 -5.24 19.00 5.50
N ASN A 13 -6.05 19.12 4.44
CA ASN A 13 -7.46 18.74 4.44
C ASN A 13 -7.71 17.28 3.97
N ASN A 14 -6.65 16.53 3.70
CA ASN A 14 -6.74 15.15 3.23
C ASN A 14 -5.68 14.27 3.94
N TYR A 15 -5.60 13.01 3.54
CA TYR A 15 -4.61 12.05 3.98
C TYR A 15 -3.77 11.58 2.80
N SER A 16 -2.49 11.40 3.05
CA SER A 16 -1.50 10.87 2.12
C SER A 16 -0.99 9.54 2.66
N GLY A 17 -1.02 8.51 1.83
CA GLY A 17 -0.52 7.17 2.11
C GLY A 17 0.67 6.87 1.21
N PHE A 18 1.74 6.31 1.76
CA PHE A 18 2.89 5.86 0.98
C PHE A 18 3.55 4.63 1.58
N VAL A 19 4.23 3.84 0.75
CA VAL A 19 5.04 2.69 1.17
C VAL A 19 6.51 3.10 1.19
N PRO A 20 7.22 3.09 2.34
CA PRO A 20 8.63 3.44 2.41
C PRO A 20 9.50 2.42 1.68
N ASP A 21 9.11 1.14 1.68
CA ASP A 21 9.80 0.06 0.97
C ASP A 21 9.54 0.04 -0.54
N LEU A 22 8.47 0.70 -0.99
CA LEU A 22 8.07 0.74 -2.40
C LEU A 22 7.90 2.20 -2.87
N PRO A 23 9.01 2.91 -3.12
CA PRO A 23 8.96 4.29 -3.57
C PRO A 23 8.21 4.39 -4.91
N GLY A 24 7.20 5.27 -4.96
CA GLY A 24 6.30 5.42 -6.10
C GLY A 24 4.92 4.81 -5.90
N CYS A 25 4.73 3.95 -4.89
CA CYS A 25 3.40 3.49 -4.47
C CYS A 25 2.82 4.47 -3.45
N ILE A 26 2.08 5.46 -3.94
CA ILE A 26 1.52 6.57 -3.16
C ILE A 26 0.04 6.72 -3.51
N ALA A 27 -0.80 6.98 -2.52
CA ALA A 27 -2.21 7.31 -2.72
C ALA A 27 -2.66 8.42 -1.77
N THR A 28 -3.65 9.20 -2.19
CA THR A 28 -4.27 10.25 -1.38
C THR A 28 -5.77 10.04 -1.28
N GLY A 29 -6.39 10.45 -0.17
CA GLY A 29 -7.83 10.35 0.05
C GLY A 29 -8.33 11.40 1.04
N LYS A 30 -9.61 11.76 0.98
CA LYS A 30 -10.20 12.76 1.90
C LYS A 30 -10.28 12.23 3.33
N THR A 31 -10.31 10.91 3.50
CA THR A 31 -10.37 10.23 4.79
C THR A 31 -9.28 9.15 4.90
N ARG A 32 -8.97 8.73 6.13
CA ARG A 32 -8.04 7.61 6.38
C ARG A 32 -8.48 6.34 5.63
N LYS A 33 -9.73 5.91 5.78
CA LYS A 33 -10.31 4.76 5.08
C LYS A 33 -10.24 4.85 3.55
N GLU A 34 -10.50 6.02 2.99
CA GLU A 34 -10.39 6.22 1.54
C GLU A 34 -8.94 6.06 1.07
N THR A 35 -8.01 6.60 1.84
CA THR A 35 -6.57 6.49 1.56
C THR A 35 -6.09 5.04 1.68
N GLU A 36 -6.50 4.32 2.72
CA GLU A 36 -6.22 2.89 2.91
C GLU A 36 -6.71 2.07 1.71
N LYS A 37 -7.97 2.26 1.29
CA LYS A 37 -8.54 1.54 0.16
C LYS A 37 -7.72 1.78 -1.11
N ARG A 38 -7.38 3.05 -1.39
CA ARG A 38 -6.57 3.41 -2.55
C ARG A 38 -5.15 2.84 -2.48
N MET A 39 -4.55 2.77 -1.29
CA MET A 39 -3.24 2.12 -1.09
C MET A 39 -3.32 0.63 -1.39
N ILE A 40 -4.37 -0.06 -0.94
CA ILE A 40 -4.58 -1.49 -1.26
C ILE A 40 -4.71 -1.68 -2.78
N GLU A 41 -5.50 -0.84 -3.45
CA GLU A 41 -5.65 -0.89 -4.91
C GLU A 41 -4.31 -0.63 -5.63
N ALA A 42 -3.54 0.36 -5.19
CA ALA A 42 -2.23 0.68 -5.78
C ALA A 42 -1.21 -0.46 -5.61
N ILE A 43 -1.14 -1.05 -4.41
CA ILE A 43 -0.26 -2.20 -4.13
C ILE A 43 -0.71 -3.42 -4.94
N SER A 44 -2.01 -3.71 -4.98
CA SER A 44 -2.56 -4.82 -5.76
C SER A 44 -2.26 -4.65 -7.25
N PHE A 45 -2.39 -3.44 -7.78
CA PHE A 45 -2.08 -3.15 -9.18
C PHE A 45 -0.60 -3.36 -9.48
N HIS A 46 0.29 -2.92 -8.58
CA HIS A 46 1.73 -3.13 -8.73
C HIS A 46 2.10 -4.62 -8.73
N ILE A 47 1.54 -5.40 -7.80
CA ILE A 47 1.74 -6.86 -7.74
C ILE A 47 1.20 -7.54 -9.00
N GLN A 48 0.01 -7.14 -9.46
CA GLN A 48 -0.58 -7.70 -10.67
C GLN A 48 0.30 -7.42 -11.90
N GLY A 49 0.81 -6.19 -12.05
CA GLY A 49 1.74 -5.85 -13.13
C GLY A 49 3.01 -6.68 -13.11
N LEU A 50 3.60 -6.93 -11.93
CA LEU A 50 4.75 -7.82 -11.77
C LEU A 50 4.43 -9.28 -12.16
N MET A 51 3.22 -9.75 -11.89
CA MET A 51 2.77 -11.08 -12.30
C MET A 51 2.56 -11.20 -13.82
N GLU A 52 2.12 -10.12 -14.47
CA GLU A 52 1.90 -10.09 -15.93
C GLU A 52 3.21 -9.98 -16.72
N ASP A 53 4.20 -9.23 -16.22
CA ASP A 53 5.50 -9.04 -16.88
C ASP A 53 6.47 -10.23 -16.74
N GLU A 54 6.37 -11.03 -15.66
CA GLU A 54 7.18 -12.24 -15.48
C GLU A 54 6.32 -13.51 -15.31
N PRO A 55 5.81 -14.10 -16.41
CA PRO A 55 5.03 -15.35 -16.37
C PRO A 55 5.84 -16.57 -15.87
N GLY A 56 7.16 -16.42 -15.67
CA GLY A 56 8.06 -17.42 -15.10
C GLY A 56 8.16 -17.40 -13.56
N LEU A 57 7.67 -16.35 -12.89
CA LEU A 57 7.75 -16.17 -11.43
C LEU A 57 6.69 -16.95 -10.65
N ARG A 58 6.36 -18.14 -11.15
CA ARG A 58 5.46 -19.14 -10.60
C ARG A 58 6.03 -19.75 -9.30
N LYS A 59 6.45 -18.92 -8.35
CA LYS A 59 6.82 -19.30 -6.98
C LYS A 59 6.91 -18.09 -6.03
N VAL A 60 5.95 -17.18 -6.06
CA VAL A 60 5.57 -16.49 -4.81
C VAL A 60 4.32 -17.19 -4.32
N GLU A 61 4.58 -18.26 -3.57
CA GLU A 61 3.59 -19.14 -2.96
C GLU A 61 2.57 -18.32 -2.18
N SER A 62 1.31 -18.37 -2.58
CA SER A 62 0.11 -18.45 -1.70
C SER A 62 0.09 -17.61 -0.41
N SER A 63 0.77 -16.47 -0.36
CA SER A 63 0.81 -15.62 0.82
C SER A 63 0.24 -14.28 0.44
N SER A 64 -1.03 -14.08 0.78
CA SER A 64 -1.66 -12.75 0.78
C SER A 64 -0.68 -11.76 1.43
N PRO A 65 -0.29 -10.68 0.74
CA PRO A 65 0.63 -9.72 1.30
C PRO A 65 0.00 -9.12 2.56
N ILE A 66 0.76 -9.11 3.66
CA ILE A 66 0.31 -8.49 4.90
C ILE A 66 0.56 -6.99 4.75
N ILE A 67 -0.50 -6.18 4.84
CA ILE A 67 -0.40 -4.73 4.77
C ILE A 67 -0.60 -4.18 6.17
N GLU A 68 0.42 -3.51 6.70
CA GLU A 68 0.39 -2.87 8.02
C GLU A 68 0.24 -1.37 7.86
N PHE A 69 -0.90 -0.82 8.27
CA PHE A 69 -1.13 0.63 8.24
C PHE A 69 -0.62 1.29 9.53
N GLN A 70 0.27 2.26 9.35
CA GLN A 70 0.78 3.12 10.41
C GLN A 70 0.27 4.54 10.20
N TYR A 71 -0.39 5.11 11.21
CA TYR A 71 -0.95 6.45 11.14
C TYR A 71 -0.05 7.41 11.91
N SER A 72 0.29 8.56 11.32
CA SER A 72 1.04 9.60 12.03
C SER A 72 0.19 10.42 13.00
N ASP A 73 -1.12 10.37 12.85
CA ASP A 73 -2.10 11.13 13.65
C ASP A 73 -2.49 10.34 14.92
N SER A 74 -1.49 9.80 15.62
CA SER A 74 -1.62 9.22 16.96
C SER A 74 -1.98 10.31 17.96
N SER A 75 -3.25 10.69 17.98
CA SER A 75 -3.93 11.15 19.20
C SER A 75 -4.80 9.96 19.64
N GLU A 76 -4.28 9.22 20.62
CA GLU A 76 -4.87 8.12 21.43
C GLU A 76 -6.11 7.37 20.89
#